data_AF-A0A6M3JU52-F1
#
_entry.id   AF-A0A6M3JU52-F1
#
_cell.length_a   1.000
_cell.length_b   1.000
_cell.length_c   1.000
_cell.angle_alpha   90.00
_cell.angle_beta   90.00
_cell.angle_gamma   90.00
#
_symmetry.space_group_name_H-M   'P 1'
#
loop_
_entity.id
_entity.type
_entity.pdbx_description
1 polymer ?
#
loop_
_entity_poly.entity_id
_entity_poly.type
_entity_poly.pdbx_seq_one_letter_code
_entity_poly.pdbx_strand_id
1 'polypeptide(L)'
;MEKITLTKLDITLLKELYLIYSPSEHEEEMSNFVQKTLSDMSVKFEVDNHRQIFSLKKGTPLLVAHMDQVSSSKLEKVWHHNDTMVGTGNLGADDKNGIFILLKLIREFRDKVSFIFSVCEENCSSTNNISQVLTPNKALIKEMLYGLVFDRRNGSDIIGAKNNYCTDDFDTVLESLGKGFGYHSTSGSFSDCNAISNELSCANISCGYYNPHSSNEITIISELENSLNFGRKIISEIKTRFDPPKKHFSSSTYHYKPTTYIGNKTNKSDILHKCLKCDEIFSEEDLVYAVIYTYVYNNVCPICGGGLALFYGTTKNVKISKRKFKFSEEMRMEYCKTCDTTISEKDVRLVINKVNICFFCRTPLIPCIVLLQEGVQK
;
A
#
# COMPACT_ATOMS: atom_id res chain seq x y z
N MET A 1 26.92 -2.07 19.43
CA MET A 1 25.61 -2.54 19.96
C MET A 1 25.55 -4.03 19.75
N GLU A 2 25.15 -4.77 20.78
CA GLU A 2 24.89 -6.21 20.68
C GLU A 2 23.64 -6.46 19.82
N LYS A 3 23.72 -7.39 18.86
CA LYS A 3 22.58 -7.78 18.04
C LYS A 3 21.55 -8.47 18.94
N ILE A 4 20.28 -8.08 18.83
CA ILE A 4 19.19 -8.80 19.49
C ILE A 4 18.85 -10.02 18.65
N THR A 5 18.75 -11.16 19.32
CA THR A 5 18.13 -12.39 18.82
C THR A 5 16.75 -12.53 19.48
N LEU A 6 15.75 -13.01 18.75
CA LEU A 6 14.41 -13.20 19.29
C LEU A 6 14.43 -14.27 20.37
N THR A 7 13.76 -13.94 21.47
CA THR A 7 13.56 -14.86 22.58
C THR A 7 12.35 -15.77 22.29
N LYS A 8 12.20 -16.83 23.07
CA LYS A 8 10.99 -17.67 23.03
C LYS A 8 9.70 -16.85 23.23
N LEU A 9 9.73 -15.81 24.08
CA LEU A 9 8.60 -14.92 24.30
C LEU A 9 8.28 -14.09 23.06
N ASP A 10 9.31 -13.68 22.31
CA ASP A 10 9.12 -12.94 21.06
C ASP A 10 8.47 -13.81 19.98
N ILE A 11 8.86 -15.09 19.89
CA ILE A 11 8.20 -16.05 19.00
C ILE A 11 6.74 -16.28 19.42
N THR A 12 6.43 -16.30 20.72
CA THR A 12 5.05 -16.37 21.20
C THR A 12 4.24 -15.14 20.78
N LEU A 13 4.77 -13.94 21.00
CA LEU A 13 4.13 -12.69 20.58
C LEU A 13 3.86 -12.67 19.08
N LEU A 14 4.83 -13.11 18.27
CA LEU A 14 4.68 -13.14 16.82
C LEU A 14 3.56 -14.10 16.38
N LYS A 15 3.44 -15.27 17.04
CA LYS A 15 2.31 -16.19 16.80
C LYS A 15 0.96 -15.60 17.20
N GLU A 16 0.92 -14.90 18.33
CA GLU A 16 -0.31 -14.23 18.78
C GLU A 16 -0.76 -13.19 17.76
N LEU A 17 0.15 -12.35 17.28
CA LEU A 17 -0.14 -11.38 16.22
C LEU A 17 -0.71 -12.06 14.97
N TYR A 18 -0.04 -13.09 14.45
CA TYR A 18 -0.50 -13.80 13.25
C TYR A 18 -1.89 -14.42 13.39
N LEU A 19 -2.29 -14.85 14.59
CA LEU A 19 -3.61 -15.44 14.84
C LEU A 19 -4.74 -14.40 14.98
N ILE A 20 -4.43 -13.12 15.11
CA ILE A 20 -5.45 -12.05 15.12
C ILE A 20 -5.97 -11.85 13.70
N TYR A 21 -7.29 -11.88 13.52
CA TYR A 21 -7.91 -11.60 12.23
C TYR A 21 -8.30 -10.13 12.16
N SER A 22 -7.70 -9.38 11.23
CA SER A 22 -7.87 -7.93 11.13
C SER A 22 -8.00 -7.46 9.67
N PRO A 23 -9.02 -7.86 8.91
CA PRO A 23 -9.19 -7.36 7.56
C PRO A 23 -9.47 -5.84 7.60
N SER A 24 -9.16 -5.15 6.51
CA SER A 24 -9.36 -3.71 6.39
C SER A 24 -10.80 -3.31 6.74
N GLU A 25 -10.94 -2.18 7.43
CA GLU A 25 -12.18 -1.65 8.04
C GLU A 25 -12.70 -2.43 9.27
N HIS A 26 -12.08 -3.56 9.63
CA HIS A 26 -12.45 -4.42 10.76
C HIS A 26 -11.27 -4.74 11.69
N GLU A 27 -10.39 -3.78 11.91
CA GLU A 27 -9.14 -3.92 12.68
C GLU A 27 -9.34 -3.92 14.22
N GLU A 28 -10.58 -4.09 14.71
CA GLU A 28 -10.92 -3.94 16.14
C GLU A 28 -10.13 -4.89 17.05
N GLU A 29 -10.01 -6.17 16.68
CA GLU A 29 -9.27 -7.17 17.46
C GLU A 29 -7.78 -6.80 17.56
N MET A 30 -7.18 -6.35 16.44
CA MET A 30 -5.78 -5.93 16.39
C MET A 30 -5.55 -4.63 17.16
N SER A 31 -6.40 -3.62 16.97
CA SER A 31 -6.31 -2.36 17.69
C SER A 31 -6.41 -2.58 19.21
N ASN A 32 -7.37 -3.40 19.66
CA ASN A 32 -7.49 -3.75 21.08
C ASN A 32 -6.24 -4.46 21.63
N PHE A 33 -5.66 -5.38 20.85
CA PHE A 33 -4.42 -6.07 21.22
C PHE A 33 -3.25 -5.09 21.36
N VAL A 34 -3.06 -4.18 20.40
CA VAL A 34 -2.00 -3.18 20.42
C VAL A 34 -2.18 -2.22 21.59
N GLN A 35 -3.40 -1.70 21.82
CA GLN A 35 -3.71 -0.83 22.95
C GLN A 35 -3.41 -1.49 24.30
N LYS A 36 -3.81 -2.76 24.47
CA LYS A 36 -3.49 -3.53 25.67
C LYS A 36 -1.97 -3.67 25.85
N THR A 37 -1.26 -4.04 24.79
CA THR A 37 0.19 -4.22 24.83
C THR A 37 0.91 -2.91 25.20
N LEU A 38 0.52 -1.78 24.62
CA LEU A 38 1.05 -0.46 24.96
C LEU A 38 0.76 -0.08 26.41
N SER A 39 -0.45 -0.38 26.89
CA SER A 39 -0.87 -0.12 28.29
C SER A 39 -0.06 -0.95 29.28
N ASP A 40 0.16 -2.23 29.00
CA ASP A 40 0.98 -3.14 29.82
C ASP A 40 2.44 -2.65 29.90
N MET A 41 2.93 -1.98 28.85
CA MET A 41 4.24 -1.32 28.84
C MET A 41 4.25 0.09 29.48
N SER A 42 3.11 0.58 29.95
CA SER A 42 2.93 1.96 30.43
C SER A 42 3.34 3.01 29.39
N VAL A 43 2.99 2.79 28.13
CA VAL A 43 3.18 3.75 27.03
C VAL A 43 1.90 4.55 26.83
N LYS A 44 2.03 5.87 26.74
CA LYS A 44 0.90 6.76 26.44
C LYS A 44 0.62 6.80 24.95
N PHE A 45 -0.64 6.67 24.57
CA PHE A 45 -1.12 6.73 23.21
C PHE A 45 -2.51 7.39 23.15
N GLU A 46 -2.88 7.81 21.96
CA GLU A 46 -4.20 8.27 21.58
C GLU A 46 -4.80 7.27 20.58
N VAL A 47 -6.13 7.23 20.50
CA VAL A 47 -6.88 6.42 19.54
C VAL A 47 -7.90 7.32 18.85
N ASP A 48 -7.90 7.37 17.53
CA ASP A 48 -8.88 8.14 16.77
C ASP A 48 -10.20 7.38 16.55
N ASN A 49 -11.16 8.03 15.90
CA ASN A 49 -12.46 7.43 15.58
C ASN A 49 -12.39 6.29 14.54
N HIS A 50 -11.22 6.09 13.91
CA HIS A 50 -10.93 5.02 12.95
C HIS A 50 -10.09 3.90 13.57
N ARG A 51 -9.90 3.93 14.91
CA ARG A 51 -9.10 2.96 15.69
C ARG A 51 -7.59 3.02 15.42
N GLN A 52 -7.11 4.04 14.74
CA GLN A 52 -5.67 4.27 14.58
C GLN A 52 -5.07 4.67 15.93
N ILE A 53 -3.91 4.11 16.25
CA ILE A 53 -3.27 4.30 17.56
C ILE A 53 -1.98 5.09 17.34
N PHE A 54 -1.82 6.21 18.02
CA PHE A 54 -0.64 7.06 17.80
C PHE A 54 -0.12 7.74 19.06
N SER A 55 1.15 8.11 19.03
CA SER A 55 1.81 8.94 20.04
C SER A 55 2.85 9.79 19.32
N LEU A 56 2.62 11.11 19.27
CA LEU A 56 3.43 12.03 18.47
C LEU A 56 4.21 13.00 19.36
N LYS A 57 5.51 13.12 19.11
CA LYS A 57 6.46 13.91 19.90
C LYS A 57 7.44 14.61 18.96
N LYS A 58 7.59 15.92 19.14
CA LYS A 58 8.58 16.71 18.39
C LYS A 58 10.00 16.17 18.60
N GLY A 59 10.86 16.28 17.59
CA GLY A 59 12.27 15.88 17.68
C GLY A 59 12.50 14.37 17.84
N THR A 60 11.52 13.53 17.53
CA THR A 60 11.64 12.07 17.52
C THR A 60 11.44 11.51 16.11
N PRO A 61 11.95 10.31 15.78
CA PRO A 61 11.56 9.62 14.56
C PRO A 61 10.12 9.08 14.68
N LEU A 62 9.43 9.01 13.54
CA LEU A 62 8.09 8.46 13.40
C LEU A 62 8.18 6.99 12.95
N LEU A 63 7.67 6.06 13.74
CA LEU A 63 7.56 4.65 13.36
C LEU A 63 6.13 4.35 12.90
N VAL A 64 5.95 3.60 11.82
CA VAL A 64 4.63 3.28 11.27
C VAL A 64 4.55 1.80 10.86
N ALA A 65 3.41 1.20 11.18
CA ALA A 65 2.97 -0.11 10.67
C ALA A 65 1.45 -0.09 10.53
N HIS A 66 0.92 -0.77 9.52
CA HIS A 66 -0.53 -0.88 9.35
C HIS A 66 -1.09 -2.09 10.12
N MET A 67 -2.34 -1.99 10.55
CA MET A 67 -3.00 -3.03 11.36
C MET A 67 -3.93 -3.93 10.56
N ASP A 68 -4.27 -3.53 9.33
CA ASP A 68 -5.11 -4.34 8.47
C ASP A 68 -4.32 -5.45 7.75
N GLN A 69 -5.04 -6.36 7.10
CA GLN A 69 -4.44 -7.44 6.33
C GLN A 69 -5.33 -7.79 5.13
N VAL A 70 -4.71 -8.20 4.03
CA VAL A 70 -5.43 -8.84 2.90
C VAL A 70 -5.71 -10.30 3.26
N SER A 71 -6.83 -10.55 3.94
CA SER A 71 -7.32 -11.92 4.11
C SER A 71 -8.84 -12.00 4.11
N SER A 72 -9.37 -13.05 3.49
CA SER A 72 -10.78 -13.41 3.51
C SER A 72 -11.16 -14.31 4.69
N SER A 73 -10.19 -14.83 5.44
CA SER A 73 -10.44 -15.74 6.56
C SER A 73 -9.41 -15.68 7.68
N LYS A 74 -9.84 -16.07 8.88
CA LYS A 74 -8.99 -16.18 10.07
C LYS A 74 -8.03 -17.35 9.93
N LEU A 75 -6.77 -17.10 10.25
CA LEU A 75 -5.75 -18.14 10.31
C LEU A 75 -5.99 -19.06 11.50
N GLU A 76 -5.97 -20.37 11.29
CA GLU A 76 -6.23 -21.34 12.38
C GLU A 76 -4.98 -21.69 13.16
N LYS A 77 -3.85 -21.88 12.47
CA LYS A 77 -2.60 -22.35 13.07
C LYS A 77 -1.39 -21.68 12.43
N VAL A 78 -0.38 -21.49 13.27
CA VAL A 78 0.94 -20.97 12.92
C VAL A 78 1.99 -21.95 13.43
N TRP A 79 2.91 -22.34 12.55
CA TRP A 79 4.05 -23.16 12.88
C TRP A 79 5.34 -22.36 12.80
N HIS A 80 6.26 -22.72 13.69
CA HIS A 80 7.63 -22.25 13.67
C HIS A 80 8.51 -23.47 13.39
N HIS A 81 9.20 -23.47 12.25
CA HIS A 81 10.11 -24.54 11.86
C HIS A 81 11.46 -23.93 11.48
N ASN A 82 12.49 -24.26 12.25
CA ASN A 82 13.83 -23.69 12.13
C ASN A 82 13.82 -22.15 12.19
N ASP A 83 14.04 -21.49 11.05
CA ASP A 83 14.12 -20.05 10.91
C ASP A 83 12.87 -19.47 10.20
N THR A 84 11.81 -20.27 10.05
CA THR A 84 10.65 -19.91 9.24
C THR A 84 9.35 -20.03 10.02
N MET A 85 8.51 -19.00 9.91
CA MET A 85 7.12 -18.99 10.34
C MET A 85 6.22 -19.24 9.14
N VAL A 86 5.27 -20.17 9.29
CA VAL A 86 4.30 -20.54 8.25
C VAL A 86 2.91 -20.71 8.87
N GLY A 87 1.86 -20.38 8.12
CA GLY A 87 0.47 -20.52 8.52
C GLY A 87 -0.29 -21.61 7.75
N THR A 88 -1.52 -21.92 8.16
CA THR A 88 -2.49 -22.71 7.36
C THR A 88 -3.03 -21.97 6.14
N GLY A 89 -2.62 -20.72 5.93
CA GLY A 89 -3.09 -19.80 4.91
C GLY A 89 -2.26 -18.51 4.95
N ASN A 90 -2.85 -17.40 4.52
CA ASN A 90 -2.18 -16.10 4.60
C ASN A 90 -1.84 -15.77 6.07
N LEU A 91 -0.57 -15.46 6.32
CA LEU A 91 -0.03 -15.26 7.66
C LEU A 91 -0.42 -13.88 8.22
N GLY A 92 -0.71 -12.94 7.32
CA GLY A 92 -0.81 -11.50 7.60
C GLY A 92 0.55 -10.91 7.94
N ALA A 93 1.64 -11.48 7.40
CA ALA A 93 2.99 -10.98 7.72
C ALA A 93 3.18 -9.54 7.25
N ASP A 94 2.52 -9.19 6.15
CA ASP A 94 2.12 -7.85 5.73
C ASP A 94 0.86 -7.42 6.51
N ASP A 95 0.90 -6.54 7.51
CA ASP A 95 2.08 -5.91 8.14
C ASP A 95 2.23 -6.26 9.63
N LYS A 96 1.84 -7.47 10.03
CA LYS A 96 2.06 -7.92 11.43
C LYS A 96 3.54 -8.00 11.81
N ASN A 97 4.45 -8.14 10.83
CA ASN A 97 5.88 -8.04 11.08
C ASN A 97 6.29 -6.61 11.46
N GLY A 98 5.74 -5.59 10.79
CA GLY A 98 5.93 -4.20 11.16
C GLY A 98 5.37 -3.89 12.54
N ILE A 99 4.16 -4.36 12.86
CA ILE A 99 3.56 -4.22 14.20
C ILE A 99 4.50 -4.80 15.27
N PHE A 100 5.01 -6.01 15.04
CA PHE A 100 5.97 -6.66 15.94
C PHE A 100 7.22 -5.80 16.15
N ILE A 101 7.84 -5.30 15.07
CA ILE A 101 9.02 -4.45 15.14
C ILE A 101 8.72 -3.16 15.92
N LEU A 102 7.61 -2.49 15.61
CA LEU A 102 7.19 -1.26 16.30
C LEU A 102 7.05 -1.48 17.80
N LEU A 103 6.33 -2.52 18.24
CA LEU A 103 6.16 -2.83 19.66
C LEU A 103 7.50 -3.04 20.37
N LYS A 104 8.45 -3.73 19.73
CA LYS A 104 9.80 -3.95 20.25
C LYS A 104 10.59 -2.64 20.36
N LEU A 105 10.56 -1.80 19.33
CA LEU A 105 11.26 -0.51 19.31
C LEU A 105 10.66 0.48 20.30
N ILE A 106 9.33 0.55 20.42
CA ILE A 106 8.62 1.38 21.39
C ILE A 106 9.00 0.96 22.82
N ARG A 107 9.08 -0.34 23.10
CA ARG A 107 9.51 -0.84 24.41
C ARG A 107 10.91 -0.38 24.78
N GLU A 108 11.84 -0.42 23.83
CA GLU A 108 13.25 -0.07 24.04
C GLU A 108 13.47 1.45 24.12
N PHE A 109 12.90 2.20 23.19
CA PHE A 109 13.18 3.64 23.05
C PHE A 109 12.19 4.53 23.79
N ARG A 110 11.01 4.03 24.14
CA ARG A 110 9.99 4.72 24.96
C ARG A 110 9.68 6.11 24.40
N ASP A 111 9.95 7.16 25.16
CA ASP A 111 9.65 8.54 24.79
C ASP A 111 10.58 9.14 23.73
N LYS A 112 11.58 8.37 23.27
CA LYS A 112 12.50 8.78 22.20
C LYS A 112 12.00 8.48 20.80
N VAL A 113 10.83 7.86 20.67
CA VAL A 113 10.17 7.57 19.40
C VAL A 113 8.73 8.02 19.44
N SER A 114 8.21 8.38 18.28
CA SER A 114 6.78 8.49 18.02
C SER A 114 6.32 7.30 17.18
N PHE A 115 5.03 7.01 17.20
CA PHE A 115 4.49 5.91 16.43
C PHE A 115 3.07 6.18 15.94
N ILE A 116 2.71 5.54 14.83
CA ILE A 116 1.34 5.40 14.32
C ILE A 116 1.14 3.93 13.94
N PHE A 117 0.14 3.29 14.53
CA PHE A 117 -0.46 2.07 14.00
C PHE A 117 -1.65 2.49 13.14
N SER A 118 -1.47 2.44 11.82
CA SER A 118 -2.46 2.90 10.83
C SER A 118 -3.47 1.79 10.54
N VAL A 119 -4.50 2.16 9.77
CA VAL A 119 -5.53 1.25 9.26
C VAL A 119 -5.68 1.48 7.77
N CYS A 120 -6.24 0.49 7.08
CA CYS A 120 -6.73 0.60 5.71
C CYS A 120 -5.63 0.94 4.69
N GLU A 121 -4.43 0.38 4.87
CA GLU A 121 -3.32 0.49 3.92
C GLU A 121 -3.55 -0.43 2.71
N GLU A 122 -3.99 -1.66 2.98
CA GLU A 122 -4.04 -2.76 2.01
C GLU A 122 -5.15 -2.59 0.98
N ASN A 123 -6.37 -2.30 1.46
CA ASN A 123 -7.52 -2.05 0.62
C ASN A 123 -8.64 -1.36 1.42
N CYS A 124 -9.00 -0.15 1.04
CA CYS A 124 -10.08 0.58 1.70
C CYS A 124 -11.15 1.01 0.72
N SER A 125 -12.42 0.74 1.08
CA SER A 125 -13.57 1.30 0.36
C SER A 125 -13.85 2.76 0.77
N SER A 126 -13.31 3.18 1.92
CA SER A 126 -13.46 4.51 2.49
C SER A 126 -12.18 5.36 2.39
N THR A 127 -12.29 6.64 2.72
CA THR A 127 -11.13 7.56 2.77
C THR A 127 -10.36 7.45 4.09
N ASN A 128 -10.51 6.34 4.80
CA ASN A 128 -9.88 6.10 6.08
C ASN A 128 -8.47 5.58 5.80
N ASN A 129 -7.46 6.34 6.18
CA ASN A 129 -6.06 5.95 6.08
C ASN A 129 -5.22 6.81 7.04
N ILE A 130 -3.91 6.62 7.03
CA ILE A 130 -2.96 7.35 7.87
C ILE A 130 -3.10 8.89 7.79
N SER A 131 -3.64 9.43 6.69
CA SER A 131 -3.85 10.88 6.53
C SER A 131 -4.81 11.46 7.56
N GLN A 132 -5.70 10.67 8.15
CA GLN A 132 -6.60 11.10 9.24
C GLN A 132 -5.81 11.44 10.51
N VAL A 133 -4.64 10.81 10.73
CA VAL A 133 -3.70 11.19 11.80
C VAL A 133 -2.77 12.31 11.33
N LEU A 134 -2.23 12.22 10.11
CA LEU A 134 -1.21 13.17 9.62
C LEU A 134 -1.75 14.60 9.43
N THR A 135 -2.94 14.75 8.84
CA THR A 135 -3.51 16.06 8.49
C THR A 135 -3.73 16.97 9.71
N PRO A 136 -4.44 16.54 10.78
CA PRO A 136 -4.61 17.38 11.96
C PRO A 136 -3.31 17.62 12.73
N ASN A 137 -2.34 16.70 12.63
CA ASN A 137 -1.06 16.78 13.36
C ASN A 137 0.10 17.32 12.51
N LYS A 138 -0.17 17.89 11.33
CA LYS A 138 0.83 18.31 10.34
C LYS A 138 1.94 19.19 10.91
N ALA A 139 1.60 20.15 11.79
CA ALA A 139 2.59 21.02 12.41
C ALA A 139 3.60 20.23 13.26
N LEU A 140 3.11 19.26 14.04
CA LEU A 140 3.93 18.40 14.88
C LEU A 140 4.76 17.41 14.05
N ILE A 141 4.18 16.82 13.00
CA ILE A 141 4.89 15.91 12.08
C ILE A 141 6.09 16.61 11.43
N LYS A 142 5.96 17.89 11.08
CA LYS A 142 7.07 18.68 10.52
C LYS A 142 8.22 18.89 11.49
N GLU A 143 8.00 18.78 12.79
CA GLU A 143 9.04 18.89 13.82
C GLU A 143 9.73 17.54 14.14
N MET A 144 9.32 16.45 13.47
CA MET A 144 9.91 15.12 13.64
C MET A 144 11.17 14.95 12.80
N LEU A 145 11.97 13.93 13.12
CA LEU A 145 13.28 13.73 12.48
C LEU A 145 13.16 13.10 11.09
N TYR A 146 12.48 11.96 11.00
CA TYR A 146 12.24 11.18 9.78
C TYR A 146 11.18 10.11 10.08
N GLY A 147 10.62 9.48 9.04
CA GLY A 147 9.70 8.35 9.16
C GLY A 147 10.33 7.00 8.80
N LEU A 148 9.98 5.95 9.52
CA LEU A 148 10.28 4.56 9.19
C LEU A 148 8.98 3.78 9.14
N VAL A 149 8.68 3.21 7.98
CA VAL A 149 7.58 2.27 7.79
C VAL A 149 8.20 0.88 7.69
N PHE A 150 7.70 -0.09 8.46
CA PHE A 150 8.25 -1.45 8.51
C PHE A 150 7.35 -2.44 7.79
N ASP A 151 7.06 -2.17 6.52
CA ASP A 151 5.98 -2.81 5.78
C ASP A 151 6.49 -3.56 4.54
N ARG A 152 7.76 -3.41 4.16
CA ARG A 152 8.25 -3.94 2.89
C ARG A 152 8.54 -5.46 2.94
N ARG A 153 8.19 -6.21 1.90
CA ARG A 153 8.63 -7.62 1.73
C ARG A 153 10.14 -7.77 1.53
N ASN A 154 10.67 -8.98 1.73
CA ASN A 154 12.09 -9.37 1.69
C ASN A 154 12.90 -8.98 2.94
N GLY A 155 14.17 -9.37 3.00
CA GLY A 155 15.07 -9.15 4.16
C GLY A 155 16.13 -8.06 4.03
N SER A 156 16.16 -7.28 2.94
CA SER A 156 17.25 -6.35 2.66
C SER A 156 16.89 -5.08 1.86
N ASP A 157 15.61 -4.75 1.72
CA ASP A 157 15.18 -3.63 0.86
C ASP A 157 14.99 -2.34 1.68
N ILE A 158 15.51 -1.23 1.17
CA ILE A 158 15.17 0.13 1.60
C ILE A 158 14.43 0.81 0.44
N ILE A 159 13.17 1.19 0.66
CA ILE A 159 12.40 1.98 -0.30
C ILE A 159 12.39 3.43 0.20
N GLY A 160 13.22 4.27 -0.42
CA GLY A 160 13.37 5.67 -0.03
C GLY A 160 13.33 6.60 -1.24
N ALA A 161 14.49 7.10 -1.64
CA ALA A 161 14.61 8.14 -2.68
C ALA A 161 14.04 7.71 -4.04
N LYS A 162 14.24 6.43 -4.42
CA LYS A 162 13.73 5.86 -5.69
C LYS A 162 12.19 5.92 -5.82
N ASN A 163 11.47 6.01 -4.70
CA ASN A 163 10.01 6.15 -4.65
C ASN A 163 9.55 7.60 -4.33
N ASN A 164 10.48 8.56 -4.29
CA ASN A 164 10.22 9.92 -3.78
C ASN A 164 9.64 9.93 -2.35
N TYR A 165 10.07 8.98 -1.51
CA TYR A 165 9.69 8.96 -0.08
C TYR A 165 10.62 9.78 0.78
N CYS A 166 11.89 9.91 0.37
CA CYS A 166 12.85 10.76 1.03
C CYS A 166 13.83 11.43 0.09
N THR A 167 14.62 12.34 0.65
CA THR A 167 15.76 12.97 -0.01
C THR A 167 16.90 11.97 -0.25
N ASP A 168 17.72 12.23 -1.28
CA ASP A 168 18.93 11.43 -1.55
C ASP A 168 19.89 11.40 -0.36
N ASP A 169 19.96 12.49 0.40
CA ASP A 169 20.78 12.57 1.63
C ASP A 169 20.30 11.57 2.69
N PHE A 170 18.99 11.47 2.92
CA PHE A 170 18.44 10.50 3.88
C PHE A 170 18.67 9.07 3.39
N ASP A 171 18.39 8.80 2.11
CA ASP A 171 18.58 7.49 1.49
C ASP A 171 20.05 7.03 1.58
N THR A 172 20.99 7.94 1.30
CA THR A 172 22.44 7.67 1.41
C THR A 172 22.86 7.33 2.84
N VAL A 173 22.30 8.02 3.84
CA VAL A 173 22.56 7.71 5.26
C VAL A 173 22.01 6.34 5.60
N LEU A 174 20.78 6.02 5.17
CA LEU A 174 20.18 4.71 5.40
C LEU A 174 20.98 3.58 4.73
N GLU A 175 21.41 3.76 3.48
CA GLU A 175 22.24 2.79 2.76
C GLU A 175 23.59 2.58 3.46
N SER A 176 24.22 3.66 3.92
CA SER A 176 25.50 3.60 4.64
C SER A 176 25.38 2.78 5.94
N LEU A 177 24.32 3.02 6.73
CA LEU A 177 24.02 2.24 7.92
C LEU A 177 23.63 0.79 7.57
N GLY A 178 22.89 0.62 6.47
CA GLY A 178 22.37 -0.65 5.99
C GLY A 178 23.43 -1.63 5.50
N LYS A 179 24.61 -1.17 5.07
CA LYS A 179 25.74 -2.03 4.66
C LYS A 179 26.11 -3.09 5.69
N GLY A 180 26.08 -2.74 6.99
CA GLY A 180 26.38 -3.69 8.07
C GLY A 180 25.29 -4.76 8.29
N PHE A 181 24.12 -4.56 7.69
CA PHE A 181 22.94 -5.42 7.77
C PHE A 181 22.58 -6.06 6.42
N GLY A 182 23.31 -5.74 5.34
CA GLY A 182 23.00 -6.20 3.98
C GLY A 182 21.86 -5.44 3.29
N TYR A 183 21.36 -4.35 3.87
CA TYR A 183 20.30 -3.53 3.28
C TYR A 183 20.84 -2.62 2.16
N HIS A 184 20.02 -2.42 1.13
CA HIS A 184 20.33 -1.55 -0.01
C HIS A 184 19.09 -0.85 -0.56
N SER A 185 19.27 0.29 -1.23
CA SER A 185 18.14 1.06 -1.77
C SER A 185 17.58 0.44 -3.04
N THR A 186 16.27 0.27 -3.08
CA THR A 186 15.54 -0.27 -4.25
C THR A 186 14.19 0.45 -4.44
N SER A 187 13.50 0.15 -5.54
CA SER A 187 12.18 0.69 -5.82
C SER A 187 11.09 -0.25 -5.32
N GLY A 188 9.99 0.30 -4.81
CA GLY A 188 8.89 -0.45 -4.22
C GLY A 188 7.51 -0.08 -4.79
N SER A 189 6.49 -0.74 -4.28
CA SER A 189 5.07 -0.41 -4.48
C SER A 189 4.63 0.70 -3.50
N PHE A 190 3.32 0.99 -3.50
CA PHE A 190 2.67 1.87 -2.54
C PHE A 190 2.95 1.42 -1.08
N SER A 191 2.98 2.39 -0.17
CA SER A 191 2.90 2.19 1.28
C SER A 191 2.41 3.47 1.97
N ASP A 192 2.24 3.45 3.29
CA ASP A 192 1.99 4.66 4.10
C ASP A 192 3.04 5.78 3.89
N CYS A 193 4.24 5.43 3.39
CA CYS A 193 5.24 6.43 2.96
C CYS A 193 4.69 7.41 1.91
N ASN A 194 3.74 7.01 1.08
CA ASN A 194 3.10 7.87 0.08
C ASN A 194 2.45 9.11 0.74
N ALA A 195 1.83 8.93 1.90
CA ALA A 195 1.20 10.02 2.65
C ALA A 195 2.23 10.79 3.49
N ILE A 196 3.11 10.08 4.21
CA ILE A 196 4.11 10.67 5.13
C ILE A 196 5.09 11.58 4.38
N SER A 197 5.53 11.17 3.19
CA SER A 197 6.52 11.87 2.37
C SER A 197 6.09 13.27 1.90
N ASN A 198 4.83 13.66 2.11
CA ASN A 198 4.39 15.04 1.88
C ASN A 198 4.88 16.02 2.96
N GLU A 199 5.17 15.53 4.17
CA GLU A 199 5.51 16.36 5.33
C GLU A 199 6.87 16.04 5.93
N LEU A 200 7.36 14.81 5.75
CA LEU A 200 8.58 14.30 6.38
C LEU A 200 9.28 13.27 5.47
N SER A 201 10.62 13.30 5.36
CA SER A 201 11.34 12.22 4.68
C SER A 201 11.09 10.89 5.40
N CYS A 202 10.75 9.84 4.65
CA CYS A 202 10.53 8.52 5.20
C CYS A 202 11.08 7.41 4.30
N ALA A 203 11.22 6.21 4.87
CA ALA A 203 11.59 5.02 4.14
C ALA A 203 10.72 3.82 4.56
N ASN A 204 10.39 2.97 3.59
CA ASN A 204 9.77 1.67 3.84
C ASN A 204 10.87 0.60 3.87
N ILE A 205 11.02 -0.06 5.01
CA ILE A 205 12.10 -0.99 5.32
C ILE A 205 11.55 -2.41 5.31
N SER A 206 12.31 -3.32 4.71
CA SER A 206 11.83 -4.67 4.56
C SER A 206 11.87 -5.50 5.85
N CYS A 207 10.90 -6.40 6.02
CA CYS A 207 10.59 -7.04 7.30
C CYS A 207 10.56 -8.57 7.25
N GLY A 208 11.33 -9.17 6.34
CA GLY A 208 11.64 -10.60 6.33
C GLY A 208 10.48 -11.50 5.95
N TYR A 209 9.42 -10.96 5.33
CA TYR A 209 8.31 -11.76 4.82
C TYR A 209 8.36 -11.91 3.30
N TYR A 210 7.79 -13.01 2.82
CA TYR A 210 7.78 -13.40 1.40
C TYR A 210 6.42 -13.91 0.97
N ASN A 211 6.16 -13.79 -0.34
CA ASN A 211 4.89 -14.17 -0.97
C ASN A 211 3.67 -13.51 -0.31
N PRO A 212 3.65 -12.17 -0.13
CA PRO A 212 2.51 -11.48 0.48
C PRO A 212 1.22 -11.77 -0.27
N HIS A 213 0.11 -11.64 0.47
CA HIS A 213 -1.26 -11.78 -0.04
C HIS A 213 -1.54 -13.17 -0.64
N SER A 214 -0.78 -14.19 -0.21
CA SER A 214 -0.94 -15.57 -0.64
C SER A 214 -1.06 -16.52 0.55
N SER A 215 -1.56 -17.73 0.29
CA SER A 215 -1.57 -18.83 1.27
C SER A 215 -0.17 -19.41 1.55
N ASN A 216 0.84 -19.03 0.77
CA ASN A 216 2.23 -19.43 0.92
C ASN A 216 3.07 -18.30 1.53
N GLU A 217 2.43 -17.37 2.22
CA GLU A 217 3.11 -16.28 2.92
C GLU A 217 3.92 -16.85 4.09
N ILE A 218 5.18 -16.43 4.17
CA ILE A 218 6.13 -16.89 5.19
C ILE A 218 6.90 -15.71 5.77
N THR A 219 7.38 -15.88 6.99
CA THR A 219 8.36 -14.97 7.61
C THR A 219 9.65 -15.74 7.91
N ILE A 220 10.79 -15.16 7.52
CA ILE A 220 12.12 -15.61 7.91
C ILE A 220 12.52 -14.87 9.19
N ILE A 221 12.66 -15.59 10.29
CA ILE A 221 12.88 -15.02 11.63
C ILE A 221 14.19 -14.24 11.69
N SER A 222 15.27 -14.80 11.16
CA SER A 222 16.58 -14.13 11.13
C SER A 222 16.57 -12.81 10.36
N GLU A 223 15.73 -12.67 9.33
CA GLU A 223 15.57 -11.43 8.57
C GLU A 223 14.68 -10.42 9.30
N LEU A 224 13.61 -10.88 9.96
CA LEU A 224 12.82 -10.04 10.86
C LEU A 224 13.67 -9.48 12.01
N GLU A 225 14.55 -10.30 12.60
CA GLU A 225 15.56 -9.88 13.57
C GLU A 225 16.52 -8.84 13.00
N ASN A 226 16.99 -9.06 11.78
CA ASN A 226 17.89 -8.15 11.10
C ASN A 226 17.23 -6.79 10.87
N SER A 227 15.95 -6.78 10.46
CA SER A 227 15.14 -5.56 10.32
C SER A 227 14.98 -4.81 11.63
N LEU A 228 14.63 -5.52 12.72
CA LEU A 228 14.56 -4.93 14.06
C LEU A 228 15.91 -4.29 14.46
N ASN A 229 17.01 -5.01 14.27
CA ASN A 229 18.33 -4.50 14.61
C ASN A 229 18.76 -3.32 13.73
N PHE A 230 18.37 -3.30 12.47
CA PHE A 230 18.59 -2.17 11.57
C PHE A 230 17.78 -0.94 12.02
N GLY A 231 16.49 -1.11 12.33
CA GLY A 231 15.66 -0.06 12.92
C GLY A 231 16.27 0.53 14.19
N ARG A 232 16.75 -0.32 15.10
CA ARG A 232 17.46 0.11 16.33
C ARG A 232 18.71 0.93 16.02
N LYS A 233 19.49 0.52 15.02
CA LYS A 233 20.69 1.25 14.57
C LYS A 233 20.32 2.63 14.03
N ILE A 234 19.33 2.72 13.15
CA ILE A 234 18.84 3.98 12.57
C ILE A 234 18.41 4.94 13.69
N ILE A 235 17.54 4.49 14.58
CA ILE A 235 17.03 5.29 15.71
C ILE A 235 18.17 5.76 16.63
N SER A 236 19.18 4.91 16.83
CA SER A 236 20.31 5.24 17.72
C SER A 236 21.27 6.27 17.12
N GLU A 237 21.50 6.25 15.80
CA GLU A 237 22.56 7.06 15.17
C GLU A 237 22.04 8.31 14.47
N ILE A 238 20.83 8.27 13.91
CA ILE A 238 20.27 9.42 13.21
C ILE A 238 19.52 10.31 14.21
N LYS A 239 20.10 11.49 14.49
CA LYS A 239 19.52 12.53 15.36
C LYS A 239 19.14 13.81 14.62
N THR A 240 19.38 13.85 13.32
CA THR A 240 19.08 14.98 12.45
C THR A 240 17.72 14.81 11.80
N ARG A 241 17.08 15.94 11.51
CA ARG A 241 15.86 15.98 10.73
C ARG A 241 16.18 15.95 9.25
N PHE A 242 15.35 15.25 8.48
CA PHE A 242 15.37 15.25 7.02
C PHE A 242 14.07 15.84 6.48
N ASP A 243 14.19 16.89 5.67
CA ASP A 243 13.05 17.51 4.99
C ASP A 243 12.34 16.52 4.07
N PRO A 244 11.03 16.68 3.83
CA PRO A 244 10.35 15.89 2.81
C PRO A 244 11.05 16.06 1.45
N PRO A 245 11.07 15.01 0.61
CA PRO A 245 11.63 15.12 -0.72
C PRO A 245 10.93 16.24 -1.48
N LYS A 246 11.70 16.96 -2.31
CA LYS A 246 11.10 17.79 -3.34
C LYS A 246 10.42 16.84 -4.31
N LYS A 247 9.13 16.61 -4.11
CA LYS A 247 8.30 16.01 -5.15
C LYS A 247 8.36 17.00 -6.30
N HIS A 248 9.22 16.71 -7.27
CA HIS A 248 9.06 17.25 -8.59
C HIS A 248 7.71 16.71 -9.05
N PHE A 249 6.66 17.48 -8.74
CA PHE A 249 5.63 17.64 -9.73
C PHE A 249 6.43 18.06 -10.96
N SER A 250 6.69 17.10 -11.85
CA SER A 250 6.87 17.49 -13.23
C SER A 250 5.68 18.39 -13.48
N SER A 251 5.95 19.67 -13.66
CA SER A 251 5.02 20.53 -14.35
C SER A 251 4.92 20.00 -15.77
N SER A 252 4.25 18.87 -15.97
CA SER A 252 3.12 18.93 -16.86
C SER A 252 2.12 19.85 -16.15
N THR A 253 2.19 21.12 -16.47
CA THR A 253 1.06 22.02 -16.29
C THR A 253 -0.18 21.33 -16.88
N TYR A 254 -1.07 20.83 -16.04
CA TYR A 254 -2.47 21.20 -16.22
C TYR A 254 -2.74 22.26 -15.17
N HIS A 255 -2.64 23.51 -15.63
CA HIS A 255 -2.90 24.68 -14.82
C HIS A 255 -4.33 24.62 -14.27
N TYR A 256 -4.50 24.28 -13.00
CA TYR A 256 -5.62 24.81 -12.25
C TYR A 256 -5.23 26.21 -11.78
N LYS A 257 -5.55 27.23 -12.58
CA LYS A 257 -5.55 28.61 -12.11
C LYS A 257 -6.87 28.85 -11.36
N PRO A 258 -6.86 29.15 -10.06
CA PRO A 258 -8.03 29.64 -9.37
C PRO A 258 -8.22 31.10 -9.81
N THR A 259 -8.99 31.33 -10.88
CA THR A 259 -9.54 32.65 -11.12
C THR A 259 -10.83 32.76 -10.34
N THR A 260 -10.81 33.64 -9.33
CA THR A 260 -11.95 34.38 -8.82
C THR A 260 -13.15 34.34 -9.75
N TYR A 261 -14.26 33.85 -9.24
CA TYR A 261 -15.59 34.02 -9.82
C TYR A 261 -15.95 35.51 -9.77
N ILE A 262 -15.35 36.32 -10.64
CA ILE A 262 -15.97 37.55 -11.09
C ILE A 262 -16.92 37.09 -12.17
N GLY A 263 -18.19 37.05 -11.81
CA GLY A 263 -19.25 36.69 -12.73
C GLY A 263 -19.16 37.57 -13.98
N ASN A 264 -19.15 36.93 -15.14
CA ASN A 264 -19.82 37.46 -16.31
C ASN A 264 -20.29 36.30 -17.18
N LYS A 265 -21.61 36.26 -17.37
CA LYS A 265 -22.33 35.42 -18.31
C LYS A 265 -21.63 35.48 -19.68
N THR A 266 -21.35 34.33 -20.30
CA THR A 266 -21.71 34.00 -21.71
C THR A 266 -21.08 32.68 -22.17
N ASN A 267 -21.93 31.77 -22.67
CA ASN A 267 -21.69 30.56 -23.48
C ASN A 267 -20.92 29.37 -22.86
N LYS A 268 -21.68 28.42 -22.29
CA LYS A 268 -21.26 27.08 -21.81
C LYS A 268 -20.61 26.25 -22.94
N SER A 269 -19.30 26.00 -22.83
CA SER A 269 -18.65 24.85 -23.47
C SER A 269 -18.45 23.78 -22.39
N ASP A 270 -18.77 22.53 -22.72
CA ASP A 270 -18.63 21.39 -21.83
C ASP A 270 -17.25 20.74 -22.05
N ILE A 271 -16.66 20.17 -21.00
CA ILE A 271 -15.41 19.41 -21.08
C ILE A 271 -15.77 18.00 -21.56
N LEU A 272 -15.14 17.55 -22.66
CA LEU A 272 -15.39 16.25 -23.29
C LEU A 272 -14.09 15.47 -23.50
N HIS A 273 -14.19 14.15 -23.49
CA HIS A 273 -13.06 13.22 -23.70
C HIS A 273 -13.29 12.38 -24.95
N LYS A 274 -12.37 12.43 -25.92
CA LYS A 274 -12.40 11.59 -27.13
C LYS A 274 -11.42 10.44 -27.02
N CYS A 275 -11.86 9.23 -27.30
CA CYS A 275 -10.97 8.08 -27.42
C CYS A 275 -10.11 8.17 -28.67
N LEU A 276 -8.80 8.05 -28.51
CA LEU A 276 -7.83 8.08 -29.61
C LEU A 276 -7.84 6.80 -30.47
N LYS A 277 -8.53 5.75 -30.02
CA LYS A 277 -8.56 4.44 -30.68
C LYS A 277 -9.89 4.14 -31.37
N CYS A 278 -11.01 4.49 -30.74
CA CYS A 278 -12.35 4.22 -31.29
C CYS A 278 -13.16 5.49 -31.59
N ASP A 279 -12.54 6.67 -31.45
CA ASP A 279 -13.13 7.99 -31.71
C ASP A 279 -14.39 8.35 -30.91
N GLU A 280 -14.81 7.49 -29.97
CA GLU A 280 -15.96 7.71 -29.09
C GLU A 280 -15.72 8.87 -28.13
N ILE A 281 -16.80 9.61 -27.83
CA ILE A 281 -16.76 10.83 -27.01
C ILE A 281 -17.59 10.62 -25.75
N PHE A 282 -16.97 10.92 -24.61
CA PHE A 282 -17.51 10.79 -23.26
C PHE A 282 -17.59 12.16 -22.59
N SER A 283 -18.61 12.37 -21.76
CA SER A 283 -18.63 13.47 -20.82
C SER A 283 -17.81 13.13 -19.56
N GLU A 284 -17.48 14.15 -18.77
CA GLU A 284 -16.78 13.97 -17.49
C GLU A 284 -17.58 13.08 -16.51
N GLU A 285 -18.91 13.21 -16.51
CA GLU A 285 -19.83 12.38 -15.71
C GLU A 285 -19.82 10.90 -16.14
N ASP A 286 -19.70 10.61 -17.45
CA ASP A 286 -19.65 9.23 -17.97
C ASP A 286 -18.38 8.49 -17.51
N LEU A 287 -17.27 9.20 -17.31
CA LEU A 287 -15.99 8.62 -16.87
C LEU A 287 -15.96 8.38 -15.36
N VAL A 288 -16.56 9.26 -14.55
CA VAL A 288 -16.66 9.08 -13.10
C VAL A 288 -17.42 7.79 -12.76
N TYR A 289 -18.44 7.43 -13.54
CA TYR A 289 -19.18 6.18 -13.36
C TYR A 289 -18.37 4.92 -13.71
N ALA A 290 -17.39 5.01 -14.62
CA ALA A 290 -16.52 3.90 -14.98
C ALA A 290 -15.42 3.64 -13.93
N VAL A 291 -14.92 4.70 -13.27
CA VAL A 291 -13.88 4.64 -12.24
C VAL A 291 -14.38 3.94 -10.96
N ILE A 292 -15.66 4.06 -10.63
CA ILE A 292 -16.24 3.43 -9.42
C ILE A 292 -16.27 1.90 -9.52
N TYR A 293 -16.27 1.33 -10.73
CA TYR A 293 -16.45 -0.12 -10.93
C TYR A 293 -15.24 -0.84 -11.54
N THR A 294 -14.23 -0.12 -12.03
CA THR A 294 -13.00 -0.71 -12.57
C THR A 294 -11.80 0.09 -12.11
N TYR A 295 -10.97 -0.51 -11.25
CA TYR A 295 -9.68 0.01 -10.77
C TYR A 295 -8.68 0.22 -11.94
N VAL A 296 -8.93 1.20 -12.81
CA VAL A 296 -8.07 1.50 -13.96
C VAL A 296 -7.85 3.00 -14.07
N TYR A 297 -6.56 3.37 -14.11
CA TYR A 297 -5.99 4.69 -14.36
C TYR A 297 -6.90 5.69 -15.12
N ASN A 298 -6.94 6.92 -14.61
CA ASN A 298 -7.80 8.06 -15.00
C ASN A 298 -7.77 8.53 -16.48
N ASN A 299 -7.26 7.77 -17.46
CA ASN A 299 -7.13 8.21 -18.87
C ASN A 299 -7.40 7.10 -19.91
N VAL A 300 -8.19 6.08 -19.58
CA VAL A 300 -8.43 4.92 -20.44
C VAL A 300 -9.90 4.84 -20.87
N CYS A 301 -10.15 4.60 -22.16
CA CYS A 301 -11.48 4.50 -22.74
C CYS A 301 -12.20 3.24 -22.23
N PRO A 302 -13.42 3.38 -21.68
CA PRO A 302 -14.16 2.25 -21.10
C PRO A 302 -14.65 1.24 -22.16
N ILE A 303 -14.67 1.63 -23.44
CA ILE A 303 -15.15 0.78 -24.54
C ILE A 303 -14.02 -0.11 -25.11
N CYS A 304 -12.81 0.43 -25.28
CA CYS A 304 -11.76 -0.24 -26.06
C CYS A 304 -10.37 -0.26 -25.43
N GLY A 305 -10.22 0.33 -24.23
CA GLY A 305 -8.94 0.44 -23.53
C GLY A 305 -7.94 1.42 -24.16
N GLY A 306 -8.35 2.23 -25.14
CA GLY A 306 -7.50 3.25 -25.77
C GLY A 306 -7.37 4.51 -24.92
N GLY A 307 -6.31 5.31 -25.12
CA GLY A 307 -6.14 6.57 -24.39
C GLY A 307 -7.24 7.60 -24.72
N LEU A 308 -7.59 8.43 -23.74
CA LEU A 308 -8.54 9.53 -23.89
C LEU A 308 -7.80 10.86 -24.09
N ALA A 309 -8.32 11.70 -24.99
CA ALA A 309 -7.86 13.07 -25.23
C ALA A 309 -8.94 14.09 -24.90
N LEU A 310 -8.56 15.14 -24.18
CA LEU A 310 -9.45 16.24 -23.76
C LEU A 310 -9.69 17.22 -24.89
N PHE A 311 -10.93 17.67 -25.05
CA PHE A 311 -11.27 18.80 -25.92
C PHE A 311 -12.50 19.57 -25.39
N TYR A 312 -12.63 20.82 -25.81
CA TYR A 312 -13.76 21.70 -25.45
C TYR A 312 -14.81 21.71 -26.56
N GLY A 313 -16.06 21.39 -26.22
CA GLY A 313 -17.16 21.32 -27.19
C GLY A 313 -18.53 21.50 -26.54
N THR A 314 -19.60 21.67 -27.31
CA THR A 314 -20.96 21.73 -26.75
C THR A 314 -21.63 20.36 -26.88
N THR A 315 -22.19 19.85 -25.77
CA THR A 315 -22.97 18.59 -25.74
C THR A 315 -24.17 18.58 -26.71
N LYS A 316 -24.60 19.77 -27.18
CA LYS A 316 -25.66 19.93 -28.20
C LYS A 316 -25.23 19.58 -29.63
N ASN A 317 -23.95 19.70 -29.96
CA ASN A 317 -23.43 19.56 -31.33
C ASN A 317 -22.57 18.31 -31.53
N VAL A 318 -22.37 17.53 -30.47
CA VAL A 318 -21.51 16.33 -30.46
C VAL A 318 -22.33 15.15 -29.98
N LYS A 319 -22.25 14.03 -30.71
CA LYS A 319 -22.96 12.80 -30.35
C LYS A 319 -22.20 12.08 -29.23
N ILE A 320 -22.72 12.16 -28.00
CA ILE A 320 -22.12 11.57 -26.80
C ILE A 320 -22.52 10.10 -26.67
N SER A 321 -21.59 9.26 -26.24
CA SER A 321 -21.81 7.83 -26.03
C SER A 321 -22.69 7.57 -24.80
N LYS A 322 -24.01 7.50 -24.98
CA LYS A 322 -24.99 7.25 -23.88
C LYS A 322 -25.24 5.77 -23.58
N ARG A 323 -24.30 4.88 -23.88
CA ARG A 323 -24.53 3.44 -23.68
C ARG A 323 -24.65 3.16 -22.17
N LYS A 324 -25.87 2.89 -21.70
CA LYS A 324 -26.07 2.19 -20.42
C LYS A 324 -25.37 0.84 -20.53
N PHE A 325 -24.34 0.64 -19.72
CA PHE A 325 -23.56 -0.59 -19.71
C PHE A 325 -24.42 -1.74 -19.20
N LYS A 326 -25.12 -2.42 -20.11
CA LYS A 326 -25.51 -3.82 -19.91
C LYS A 326 -24.32 -4.67 -20.35
N PHE A 327 -23.71 -5.37 -19.42
CA PHE A 327 -22.78 -6.44 -19.77
C PHE A 327 -23.59 -7.55 -20.45
N SER A 328 -23.31 -7.79 -21.73
CA SER A 328 -23.84 -8.91 -22.50
C SER A 328 -22.67 -9.82 -22.90
N GLU A 329 -22.73 -11.05 -22.38
CA GLU A 329 -22.16 -12.33 -22.84
C GLU A 329 -20.66 -12.47 -23.21
N GLU A 330 -20.08 -13.51 -22.60
CA GLU A 330 -18.82 -14.21 -22.89
C GLU A 330 -17.49 -13.46 -22.67
N MET A 331 -17.09 -13.37 -21.40
CA MET A 331 -15.69 -13.10 -21.03
C MET A 331 -14.91 -14.43 -21.08
N ARG A 332 -14.06 -14.62 -22.09
CA ARG A 332 -13.12 -15.76 -22.10
C ARG A 332 -12.04 -15.51 -21.05
N MET A 333 -11.91 -16.44 -20.11
CA MET A 333 -10.90 -16.40 -19.07
C MET A 333 -9.98 -17.61 -19.20
N GLU A 334 -8.67 -17.41 -19.02
CA GLU A 334 -7.66 -18.48 -19.04
C GLU A 334 -7.18 -18.76 -17.62
N TYR A 335 -7.10 -20.04 -17.24
CA TYR A 335 -6.71 -20.43 -15.89
C TYR A 335 -5.23 -20.82 -15.83
N CYS A 336 -4.51 -20.20 -14.90
CA CYS A 336 -3.10 -20.43 -14.63
C CYS A 336 -2.94 -21.42 -13.47
N LYS A 337 -2.63 -22.69 -13.78
CA LYS A 337 -2.40 -23.71 -12.73
C LYS A 337 -1.29 -23.36 -11.75
N THR A 338 -0.26 -22.64 -12.19
CA THR A 338 0.89 -22.26 -11.34
C THR A 338 0.51 -21.21 -10.30
N CYS A 339 -0.42 -20.32 -10.64
CA CYS A 339 -0.82 -19.20 -9.81
C CYS A 339 -2.25 -19.32 -9.29
N ASP A 340 -2.91 -20.46 -9.55
CA ASP A 340 -4.30 -20.77 -9.20
C ASP A 340 -5.28 -19.59 -9.47
N THR A 341 -5.04 -18.87 -10.57
CA THR A 341 -5.72 -17.60 -10.86
C THR A 341 -6.34 -17.64 -12.24
N THR A 342 -7.53 -17.08 -12.34
CA THR A 342 -8.28 -16.91 -13.57
C THR A 342 -7.94 -15.54 -14.18
N ILE A 343 -7.39 -15.55 -15.39
CA ILE A 343 -6.79 -14.38 -16.04
C ILE A 343 -7.73 -13.91 -17.15
N SER A 344 -8.04 -12.61 -17.14
CA SER A 344 -8.83 -11.99 -18.21
C SER A 344 -8.00 -11.89 -19.49
N GLU A 345 -8.63 -12.02 -20.66
CA GLU A 345 -7.95 -11.92 -21.97
C GLU A 345 -7.17 -10.58 -22.15
N LYS A 346 -7.49 -9.55 -21.36
CA LYS A 346 -6.83 -8.24 -21.38
C LYS A 346 -5.48 -8.22 -20.63
N ASP A 347 -5.26 -9.16 -19.72
CA ASP A 347 -4.04 -9.29 -18.91
C ASP A 347 -3.02 -10.26 -19.53
N VAL A 348 -3.30 -10.80 -20.71
CA VAL A 348 -2.38 -11.63 -21.48
C VAL A 348 -1.50 -10.75 -22.37
N ARG A 349 -0.21 -10.57 -22.04
CA ARG A 349 0.79 -10.07 -22.99
C ARG A 349 2.17 -10.71 -22.84
N LEU A 350 2.46 -11.66 -23.73
CA LEU A 350 3.63 -11.68 -24.64
C LEU A 350 3.58 -12.99 -25.45
N VAL A 351 3.25 -12.88 -26.74
CA VAL A 351 3.38 -14.01 -27.67
C VAL A 351 4.86 -14.18 -27.99
N ILE A 352 5.52 -15.11 -27.31
CA ILE A 352 6.77 -15.69 -27.78
C ILE A 352 6.39 -17.10 -28.24
N ASN A 353 6.47 -17.37 -29.54
CA ASN A 353 6.17 -18.67 -30.16
C ASN A 353 4.71 -19.20 -30.04
N LYS A 354 3.69 -18.33 -30.11
CA LYS A 354 2.25 -18.72 -30.09
C LYS A 354 1.75 -19.42 -28.81
N VAL A 355 2.44 -19.25 -27.69
CA VAL A 355 2.02 -19.76 -26.38
C VAL A 355 1.60 -18.59 -25.50
N ASN A 356 0.39 -18.61 -24.94
CA ASN A 356 -0.06 -17.61 -23.97
C ASN A 356 0.70 -17.82 -22.65
N ILE A 357 1.20 -16.73 -22.06
CA ILE A 357 2.04 -16.77 -20.86
C ILE A 357 1.36 -15.94 -19.76
N CYS A 358 1.29 -16.48 -18.55
CA CYS A 358 0.78 -15.78 -17.38
C CYS A 358 1.61 -14.50 -17.11
N PHE A 359 0.94 -13.35 -17.01
CA PHE A 359 1.60 -12.08 -16.70
C PHE A 359 2.32 -12.10 -15.34
N PHE A 360 1.72 -12.76 -14.36
CA PHE A 360 2.20 -12.75 -12.97
C PHE A 360 3.39 -13.70 -12.74
N CYS A 361 3.37 -14.90 -13.34
CA CYS A 361 4.37 -15.93 -13.04
C CYS A 361 5.16 -16.43 -14.25
N ARG A 362 4.94 -15.86 -15.44
CA ARG A 362 5.68 -16.17 -16.68
C ARG A 362 5.59 -17.64 -17.16
N THR A 363 4.66 -18.45 -16.64
CA THR A 363 4.44 -19.83 -17.11
C THR A 363 3.43 -19.93 -18.26
N PRO A 364 3.55 -20.92 -19.16
CA PRO A 364 2.56 -21.21 -20.21
C PRO A 364 1.15 -21.45 -19.64
N LEU A 365 0.15 -20.81 -20.23
CA LEU A 365 -1.26 -20.99 -19.89
C LEU A 365 -1.83 -22.21 -20.62
N ILE A 366 -2.72 -22.94 -19.94
CA ILE A 366 -3.45 -24.06 -20.53
C ILE A 366 -4.82 -23.51 -20.96
N PRO A 367 -5.23 -23.66 -22.24
CA PRO A 367 -6.56 -23.22 -22.66
C PRO A 367 -7.64 -24.07 -21.96
N CYS A 368 -8.44 -23.44 -21.10
CA CYS A 368 -9.64 -24.04 -20.51
C CYS A 368 -10.84 -23.17 -20.85
N ILE A 369 -11.83 -23.73 -21.56
CA ILE A 369 -13.13 -23.08 -21.77
C ILE A 369 -14.00 -23.44 -20.57
N VAL A 370 -14.33 -22.47 -19.72
CA VAL A 370 -15.33 -22.62 -18.66
C VAL A 370 -16.59 -21.87 -19.10
N LEU A 371 -17.67 -22.61 -19.35
CA LEU A 371 -18.99 -22.04 -19.64
C LEU A 371 -19.76 -21.92 -18.32
N LEU A 372 -20.06 -20.69 -17.89
CA LEU A 372 -21.02 -20.45 -16.80
C LEU A 372 -22.40 -20.19 -17.44
N GLN A 373 -23.32 -21.14 -17.30
CA GLN A 373 -24.74 -20.92 -17.63
C GLN A 373 -25.44 -20.27 -16.44
N GLU A 374 -26.06 -19.11 -16.65
CA GLU A 374 -26.93 -18.47 -15.66
C GLU A 374 -28.29 -19.19 -15.58
N GLY A 375 -28.62 -19.69 -14.38
CA GLY A 375 -29.94 -20.18 -14.05
C GLY A 375 -30.89 -19.03 -13.74
N VAL A 376 -31.88 -18.82 -14.61
CA VAL A 376 -33.05 -17.96 -14.37
C VAL A 376 -34.03 -18.74 -13.48
N GLN A 377 -34.34 -18.24 -12.28
CA GLN A 377 -35.60 -18.56 -11.59
C GLN A 377 -36.50 -17.32 -11.59
N LYS A 378 -37.78 -17.60 -11.90
CA LYS A 378 -38.85 -16.68 -12.30
C LYS A 378 -39.30 -15.71 -11.23
#